data_AF-A0A9N9YQG8-F1
#
_entry.id   AF-A0A9N9YQG8-F1
#
_cell.length_a   1.000
_cell.length_b   1.000
_cell.length_c   1.000
_cell.angle_alpha   90.00
_cell.angle_beta   90.00
_cell.angle_gamma   90.00
#
_symmetry.space_group_name_H-M   'P 1'
#
loop_
_entity.id
_entity.type
_entity.pdbx_description
1 polymer ?
#
loop_
_entity_poly.entity_id
_entity_poly.type
_entity_poly.pdbx_seq_one_letter_code
_entity_poly.pdbx_strand_id
1 'polypeptide(L)'
;MSSSKTDSAAEVVVSKTIKELILAEAQRANEDGGDSKIDLLISDLIAHLLSRYTTDGMTLSGLEHYLGEVWYACIQGAMYVPTASHQQRSIVSCVLAARASGPLQYKPPLLESSDKTGKEGEIVTLSDGRTFFPDLPLFSACLVNEFTGDFYQLSMIQQTNLATFVGRLVAVGIYDGPALCAPSLFRAVLGIKATTDTLF
;
A
#
# COMPACT_ATOMS: atom_id res chain seq x y z
N MET A 1 -34.55 -3.59 0.94
CA MET A 1 -33.48 -2.73 1.49
C MET A 1 -32.84 -3.36 2.72
N SER A 2 -32.18 -4.53 2.57
CA SER A 2 -31.56 -5.25 3.72
C SER A 2 -30.10 -5.72 3.45
N SER A 3 -29.50 -5.39 2.30
CA SER A 3 -28.14 -5.81 1.91
C SER A 3 -27.03 -4.97 2.57
N SER A 4 -27.31 -3.72 2.92
CA SER A 4 -26.28 -2.73 3.29
C SER A 4 -25.53 -3.02 4.60
N LYS A 5 -26.14 -3.72 5.57
CA LYS A 5 -25.48 -4.00 6.86
C LYS A 5 -24.62 -5.25 6.84
N THR A 6 -24.99 -6.25 6.05
CA THR A 6 -24.24 -7.51 5.92
C THR A 6 -23.01 -7.33 5.04
N ASP A 7 -23.09 -6.51 4.00
CA ASP A 7 -21.93 -6.17 3.15
C ASP A 7 -20.89 -5.36 3.94
N SER A 8 -21.34 -4.38 4.75
CA SER A 8 -20.43 -3.57 5.58
C SER A 8 -19.70 -4.38 6.66
N ALA A 9 -20.35 -5.36 7.28
CA ALA A 9 -19.69 -6.22 8.27
C ALA A 9 -18.64 -7.14 7.63
N ALA A 10 -18.92 -7.67 6.43
CA ALA A 10 -17.99 -8.49 5.68
C ALA A 10 -16.77 -7.68 5.22
N GLU A 11 -16.97 -6.44 4.73
CA GLU A 11 -15.88 -5.54 4.34
C GLU A 11 -14.95 -5.20 5.51
N VAL A 12 -15.52 -4.90 6.68
CA VAL A 12 -14.73 -4.62 7.90
C VAL A 12 -13.90 -5.83 8.32
N VAL A 13 -14.44 -7.03 8.21
CA VAL A 13 -13.70 -8.27 8.54
C VAL A 13 -12.54 -8.46 7.57
N VAL A 14 -12.76 -8.30 6.26
CA VAL A 14 -11.71 -8.46 5.24
C VAL A 14 -10.59 -7.42 5.42
N SER A 15 -10.94 -6.15 5.62
CA SER A 15 -9.98 -5.08 5.91
C SER A 15 -9.13 -5.38 7.14
N LYS A 16 -9.77 -5.80 8.23
CA LYS A 16 -9.07 -6.19 9.46
C LYS A 16 -8.13 -7.37 9.22
N THR A 17 -8.59 -8.40 8.51
CA THR A 17 -7.79 -9.58 8.18
C THR A 17 -6.57 -9.24 7.34
N ILE A 18 -6.69 -8.36 6.33
CA ILE A 18 -5.55 -7.94 5.50
C ILE A 18 -4.46 -7.28 6.35
N LYS A 19 -4.86 -6.32 7.22
CA LYS A 19 -3.90 -5.64 8.10
C LYS A 19 -3.24 -6.60 9.07
N GLU A 20 -4.03 -7.44 9.74
CA GLU A 20 -3.52 -8.41 10.72
C GLU A 20 -2.54 -9.40 10.09
N LEU A 21 -2.81 -9.90 8.89
CA LEU A 21 -1.93 -10.86 8.22
C LEU A 21 -0.57 -10.26 7.86
N ILE A 22 -0.55 -9.09 7.21
CA ILE A 22 0.71 -8.44 6.79
C ILE A 22 1.51 -7.99 8.01
N LEU A 23 0.85 -7.44 9.04
CA LEU A 23 1.52 -7.02 10.27
C LEU A 23 2.08 -8.20 11.07
N ALA A 24 1.31 -9.28 11.22
CA ALA A 24 1.78 -10.48 11.93
C ALA A 24 2.99 -11.09 11.23
N GLU A 25 2.99 -11.14 9.88
CA GLU A 25 4.12 -11.65 9.12
C GLU A 25 5.35 -10.71 9.22
N ALA A 26 5.13 -9.39 9.16
CA ALA A 26 6.19 -8.40 9.37
C ALA A 26 6.83 -8.50 10.77
N GLN A 27 6.04 -8.83 11.80
CA GLN A 27 6.53 -9.04 13.16
C GLN A 27 7.27 -10.36 13.32
N ARG A 28 6.75 -11.47 12.78
CA ARG A 28 7.44 -12.77 12.77
C ARG A 28 8.80 -12.71 12.09
N ALA A 29 8.86 -11.99 10.97
CA ALA A 29 10.09 -11.75 10.23
C ALA A 29 11.18 -11.07 11.07
N ASN A 30 10.79 -10.24 12.04
CA ASN A 30 11.72 -9.57 12.95
C ASN A 30 12.26 -10.53 14.02
N GLU A 31 11.49 -11.54 14.40
CA GLU A 31 11.84 -12.46 15.49
C GLU A 31 12.66 -13.66 15.02
N ASP A 32 12.31 -14.27 13.88
CA ASP A 32 12.89 -15.55 13.45
C ASP A 32 14.12 -15.42 12.54
N GLY A 33 14.40 -14.24 11.98
CA GLY A 33 15.51 -14.03 11.03
C GLY A 33 15.46 -14.89 9.76
N GLY A 34 14.39 -15.69 9.58
CA GLY A 34 14.18 -16.61 8.47
C GLY A 34 13.48 -15.99 7.26
N ASP A 35 13.30 -16.80 6.22
CA ASP A 35 12.59 -16.44 4.99
C ASP A 35 11.13 -16.09 5.30
N SER A 36 10.87 -14.79 5.44
CA SER A 36 9.52 -14.27 5.55
C SER A 36 8.79 -14.43 4.22
N LYS A 37 7.51 -14.77 4.31
CA LYS A 37 6.61 -14.93 3.16
C LYS A 37 5.82 -13.64 2.88
N ILE A 38 6.27 -12.50 3.40
CA ILE A 38 5.56 -11.23 3.27
C ILE A 38 5.39 -10.82 1.80
N ASP A 39 6.37 -11.14 0.95
CA ASP A 39 6.31 -10.90 -0.49
C ASP A 39 5.25 -11.76 -1.18
N LEU A 40 5.23 -13.06 -0.87
CA LEU A 40 4.22 -13.99 -1.38
C LEU A 40 2.82 -13.56 -0.92
N LEU A 41 2.68 -13.21 0.35
CA LEU A 41 1.41 -12.75 0.91
C LEU A 41 0.89 -11.49 0.22
N ILE A 42 1.74 -10.46 0.05
CA ILE A 42 1.36 -9.22 -0.63
C ILE A 42 0.97 -9.51 -2.08
N SER A 43 1.78 -10.31 -2.78
CA SER A 43 1.55 -10.65 -4.19
C SER A 43 0.24 -11.43 -4.39
N ASP A 44 -0.01 -12.43 -3.53
CA ASP A 44 -1.24 -13.23 -3.56
C ASP A 44 -2.48 -12.39 -3.24
N LEU A 45 -2.40 -11.47 -2.27
CA LEU A 45 -3.50 -10.56 -1.96
C LEU A 45 -3.83 -9.64 -3.13
N ILE A 46 -2.82 -9.03 -3.75
CA ILE A 46 -3.02 -8.17 -4.92
C ILE A 46 -3.62 -8.99 -6.08
N ALA A 47 -3.05 -10.15 -6.39
CA ALA A 47 -3.55 -11.02 -7.46
C ALA A 47 -5.00 -11.46 -7.22
N HIS A 48 -5.33 -11.80 -5.97
CA HIS A 48 -6.69 -12.16 -5.58
C HIS A 48 -7.67 -11.00 -5.78
N LEU A 49 -7.33 -9.79 -5.33
CA LEU A 49 -8.17 -8.59 -5.52
C LEU A 49 -8.39 -8.27 -7.00
N LEU A 50 -7.35 -8.36 -7.81
CA LEU A 50 -7.46 -8.17 -9.27
C LEU A 50 -8.32 -9.24 -9.93
N SER A 51 -8.19 -10.50 -9.51
CA SER A 51 -9.07 -11.57 -9.99
C SER A 51 -10.51 -11.24 -9.65
N ARG A 52 -10.82 -10.93 -8.40
CA ARG A 52 -12.19 -10.61 -7.99
C ARG A 52 -12.80 -9.42 -8.75
N TYR A 53 -11.99 -8.41 -9.06
CA TYR A 53 -12.43 -7.28 -9.89
C TYR A 53 -12.75 -7.68 -11.33
N THR A 54 -11.95 -8.57 -11.92
CA THR A 54 -12.12 -8.97 -13.33
C THR A 54 -13.11 -10.12 -13.53
N THR A 55 -13.28 -11.01 -12.54
CA THR A 55 -14.06 -12.24 -12.67
C THR A 55 -15.34 -12.24 -11.84
N ASP A 56 -15.30 -11.69 -10.63
CA ASP A 56 -16.35 -11.89 -9.63
C ASP A 56 -17.28 -10.68 -9.47
N GLY A 57 -17.09 -9.65 -10.31
CA GLY A 57 -17.92 -8.46 -10.31
C GLY A 57 -17.66 -7.50 -9.14
N MET A 58 -16.49 -7.57 -8.49
CA MET A 58 -16.09 -6.55 -7.51
C MET A 58 -16.08 -5.16 -8.17
N THR A 59 -16.62 -4.16 -7.47
CA THR A 59 -16.66 -2.79 -7.97
C THR A 59 -15.28 -2.14 -7.93
N LEU A 60 -15.05 -1.12 -8.75
CA LEU A 60 -13.79 -0.35 -8.73
C LEU A 60 -13.54 0.25 -7.34
N SER A 61 -14.59 0.80 -6.70
CA SER A 61 -14.49 1.35 -5.34
C SER A 61 -14.10 0.29 -4.32
N GLY A 62 -14.62 -0.94 -4.43
CA GLY A 62 -14.21 -2.06 -3.58
C GLY A 62 -12.75 -2.45 -3.79
N LEU A 63 -12.30 -2.50 -5.05
CA LEU A 63 -10.90 -2.76 -5.39
C LEU A 63 -9.97 -1.69 -4.82
N GLU A 64 -10.31 -0.41 -5.00
CA GLU A 64 -9.56 0.74 -4.45
C GLU A 64 -9.42 0.65 -2.94
N HIS A 65 -10.53 0.36 -2.25
CA HIS A 65 -10.56 0.23 -0.79
C HIS A 65 -9.63 -0.88 -0.31
N TYR A 66 -9.79 -2.11 -0.81
CA TYR A 66 -8.98 -3.24 -0.33
C TYR A 66 -7.52 -3.13 -0.72
N LEU A 67 -7.20 -2.59 -1.90
CA LEU A 67 -5.82 -2.38 -2.28
C LEU A 67 -5.17 -1.27 -1.44
N GLY A 68 -5.90 -0.20 -1.13
CA GLY A 68 -5.46 0.82 -0.19
C GLY A 68 -5.13 0.22 1.17
N GLU A 69 -5.92 -0.75 1.64
CA GLU A 69 -5.68 -1.44 2.90
C GLU A 69 -4.43 -2.35 2.86
N VAL A 70 -4.16 -3.01 1.73
CA VAL A 70 -2.90 -3.74 1.51
C VAL A 70 -1.71 -2.78 1.56
N TRP A 71 -1.78 -1.63 0.87
CA TRP A 71 -0.70 -0.65 0.88
C TRP A 71 -0.46 -0.03 2.24
N TYR A 72 -1.53 0.34 2.94
CA TYR A 72 -1.45 0.81 4.32
C TYR A 72 -0.78 -0.22 5.22
N ALA A 73 -1.16 -1.49 5.12
CA ALA A 73 -0.54 -2.56 5.89
C ALA A 73 0.94 -2.76 5.55
N CYS A 74 1.35 -2.58 4.28
CA CYS A 74 2.76 -2.61 3.89
C CYS A 74 3.56 -1.47 4.52
N ILE A 75 3.00 -0.26 4.53
CA ILE A 75 3.63 0.92 5.15
C ILE A 75 3.76 0.71 6.66
N GLN A 76 2.69 0.25 7.31
CA GLN A 76 2.69 -0.08 8.73
C GLN A 76 3.72 -1.18 9.05
N GLY A 77 3.73 -2.27 8.28
CA GLY A 77 4.71 -3.34 8.41
C GLY A 77 6.15 -2.83 8.28
N ALA A 78 6.42 -1.95 7.32
CA ALA A 78 7.74 -1.36 7.12
C ALA A 78 8.25 -0.54 8.32
N MET A 79 7.37 -0.07 9.21
CA MET A 79 7.76 0.60 10.46
C MET A 79 8.27 -0.38 11.52
N TYR A 80 7.77 -1.62 11.52
CA TYR A 80 8.13 -2.65 12.50
C TYR A 80 9.27 -3.55 12.02
N VAL A 81 9.52 -3.59 10.71
CA VAL A 81 10.64 -4.34 10.12
C VAL A 81 11.94 -3.53 10.21
N PRO A 82 13.04 -4.09 10.76
CA PRO A 82 14.31 -3.40 10.85
C PRO A 82 14.86 -2.95 9.49
N THR A 83 15.53 -1.79 9.47
CA THR A 83 16.17 -1.22 8.27
C THR A 83 17.07 -2.20 7.52
N ALA A 84 17.86 -3.01 8.22
CA ALA A 84 18.82 -3.94 7.61
C ALA A 84 18.16 -5.22 7.07
N SER A 85 16.89 -5.48 7.40
CA SER A 85 16.25 -6.75 7.10
C SER A 85 15.95 -6.93 5.61
N HIS A 86 16.00 -8.18 5.15
CA HIS A 86 15.63 -8.57 3.79
C HIS A 86 14.14 -8.28 3.52
N GLN A 87 13.30 -8.43 4.53
CA GLN A 87 11.85 -8.27 4.44
C GLN A 87 11.44 -6.84 4.09
N GLN A 88 12.16 -5.84 4.61
CA GLN A 88 11.90 -4.45 4.20
C GLN A 88 12.25 -4.24 2.72
N ARG A 89 13.23 -4.98 2.17
CA ARG A 89 13.53 -4.99 0.72
C ARG A 89 12.44 -5.74 -0.05
N SER A 90 11.96 -6.85 0.48
CA SER A 90 10.85 -7.62 -0.11
C SER A 90 9.59 -6.77 -0.29
N ILE A 91 9.20 -5.98 0.72
CA ILE A 91 8.06 -5.05 0.60
C ILE A 91 8.30 -4.05 -0.55
N VAL A 92 9.51 -3.44 -0.62
CA VAL A 92 9.87 -2.51 -1.71
C VAL A 92 9.79 -3.21 -3.08
N SER A 93 10.28 -4.44 -3.18
CA SER A 93 10.20 -5.25 -4.41
C SER A 93 8.77 -5.52 -4.83
N CYS A 94 7.85 -5.78 -3.89
CA CYS A 94 6.43 -5.95 -4.20
C CYS A 94 5.79 -4.67 -4.74
N VAL A 95 6.11 -3.51 -4.14
CA VAL A 95 5.62 -2.21 -4.64
C VAL A 95 6.18 -1.94 -6.05
N LEU A 96 7.45 -2.24 -6.29
CA LEU A 96 8.07 -2.10 -7.60
C LEU A 96 7.47 -3.06 -8.64
N ALA A 97 7.20 -4.31 -8.27
CA ALA A 97 6.56 -5.30 -9.12
C ALA A 97 5.12 -4.88 -9.48
N ALA A 98 4.37 -4.36 -8.51
CA ALA A 98 3.04 -3.80 -8.76
C ALA A 98 3.12 -2.67 -9.78
N ARG A 99 4.04 -1.71 -9.61
CA ARG A 99 4.27 -0.64 -10.61
C ARG A 99 4.63 -1.18 -11.99
N ALA A 100 5.50 -2.19 -12.04
CA ALA A 100 5.95 -2.81 -13.28
C ALA A 100 4.87 -3.65 -14.00
N SER A 101 3.76 -3.96 -13.32
CA SER A 101 2.63 -4.72 -13.91
C SER A 101 1.89 -3.94 -15.00
N GLY A 102 2.13 -2.62 -15.11
CA GLY A 102 1.53 -1.78 -16.13
C GLY A 102 0.06 -1.46 -15.85
N PRO A 103 -0.61 -0.73 -16.75
CA PRO A 103 -2.00 -0.32 -16.53
C PRO A 103 -2.93 -1.52 -16.40
N LEU A 104 -3.80 -1.50 -15.39
CA LEU A 104 -4.86 -2.48 -15.25
C LEU A 104 -5.85 -2.29 -16.40
N GLN A 105 -6.16 -3.36 -17.13
CA GLN A 105 -7.13 -3.34 -18.23
C GLN A 105 -8.43 -4.01 -17.79
N TYR A 106 -9.55 -3.39 -18.11
CA TYR A 106 -10.85 -3.98 -17.82
C TYR A 106 -11.09 -5.22 -18.69
N LYS A 107 -11.41 -6.33 -18.04
CA LYS A 107 -11.89 -7.56 -18.66
C LYS A 107 -13.30 -7.83 -18.14
N PRO A 108 -14.33 -7.86 -19.00
CA PRO A 108 -15.68 -8.16 -18.57
C PRO A 108 -15.77 -9.59 -18.01
N PRO A 109 -16.60 -9.84 -16.98
CA PRO A 109 -16.85 -11.17 -16.45
C PRO A 109 -17.35 -12.12 -17.55
N LEU A 110 -16.93 -13.40 -17.49
CA LEU A 110 -17.27 -14.43 -18.48
C LEU A 110 -18.77 -14.79 -18.55
N LEU A 111 -19.58 -14.32 -17.60
CA LEU A 111 -20.99 -14.67 -17.49
C LEU A 111 -21.86 -13.64 -18.24
N GLU A 112 -22.31 -14.07 -19.42
CA GLU A 112 -23.54 -13.64 -20.11
C GLU A 112 -23.81 -12.13 -20.21
N SER A 113 -23.31 -11.49 -21.26
CA SER A 113 -24.16 -10.53 -21.98
C SER A 113 -23.75 -10.41 -23.44
N SER A 114 -24.71 -10.68 -24.31
CA SER A 114 -24.67 -10.51 -25.76
C SER A 114 -24.66 -9.04 -26.22
N ASP A 115 -24.45 -8.08 -25.31
CA ASP A 115 -24.33 -6.65 -25.60
C ASP A 115 -22.91 -6.17 -25.30
N LYS A 116 -21.97 -6.56 -26.17
CA LYS A 116 -20.57 -6.09 -26.14
C LYS A 116 -20.50 -4.60 -26.46
N THR A 117 -20.73 -3.77 -25.45
CA THR A 117 -20.49 -2.33 -25.50
C THR A 117 -19.08 -2.01 -25.00
N GLY A 118 -18.12 -1.99 -25.93
CA GLY A 118 -17.03 -1.01 -26.01
C GLY A 118 -15.94 -0.89 -24.92
N LYS A 119 -15.96 -1.62 -23.81
CA LYS A 119 -15.03 -1.39 -22.67
C LYS A 119 -13.92 -2.42 -22.49
N GLU A 120 -13.90 -3.49 -23.28
CA GLU A 120 -12.84 -4.51 -23.18
C GLU A 120 -11.48 -3.91 -23.58
N GLY A 121 -10.49 -4.02 -22.69
CA GLY A 121 -9.16 -3.44 -22.91
C GLY A 121 -9.04 -1.95 -22.54
N GLU A 122 -10.10 -1.32 -22.04
CA GLU A 122 -10.02 0.04 -21.49
C GLU A 122 -9.10 0.07 -20.27
N ILE A 123 -8.25 1.10 -20.19
CA ILE A 123 -7.37 1.31 -19.04
C ILE A 123 -8.23 1.71 -17.86
N VAL A 124 -8.15 0.95 -16.77
CA VAL A 124 -8.81 1.27 -15.51
C VAL A 124 -8.11 2.47 -14.88
N THR A 125 -8.82 3.59 -14.89
CA THR A 125 -8.47 4.78 -14.11
C THR A 125 -9.17 4.73 -12.77
N LEU A 126 -8.47 5.17 -11.72
CA LEU A 126 -9.06 5.34 -10.41
C LEU A 126 -10.08 6.49 -10.39
N SER A 127 -10.80 6.59 -9.28
CA SER A 127 -11.72 7.68 -8.96
C SER A 127 -11.06 9.08 -9.03
N ASP A 128 -9.74 9.18 -8.86
CA ASP A 128 -8.96 10.42 -8.97
C ASP A 128 -8.39 10.68 -10.39
N GLY A 129 -8.72 9.80 -11.35
CA GLY A 129 -8.28 9.89 -12.74
C GLY A 129 -6.88 9.34 -13.03
N ARG A 130 -6.12 8.89 -12.01
CA ARG A 130 -4.78 8.30 -12.20
C ARG A 130 -4.85 6.82 -12.57
N THR A 131 -3.77 6.29 -13.15
CA THR A 131 -3.71 4.88 -13.54
C THR A 131 -3.34 4.00 -12.35
N PHE A 132 -3.92 2.80 -12.32
CA PHE A 132 -3.92 1.92 -11.14
C PHE A 132 -2.52 1.56 -10.60
N PHE A 133 -1.61 1.11 -11.47
CA PHE A 133 -0.28 0.62 -11.08
C PHE A 133 0.89 1.53 -11.48
N PRO A 134 0.95 2.10 -12.71
CA PRO A 134 2.11 2.92 -13.10
C PRO A 134 2.35 4.11 -12.17
N ASP A 135 1.26 4.72 -11.69
CA ASP A 135 1.30 5.93 -10.87
C ASP A 135 1.26 5.61 -9.36
N LEU A 136 0.97 4.36 -8.96
CA LEU A 136 0.77 3.94 -7.56
C LEU A 136 0.00 4.95 -6.68
N PRO A 137 -1.13 5.51 -7.15
CA PRO A 137 -1.78 6.66 -6.52
C PRO A 137 -2.32 6.37 -5.11
N LEU A 138 -2.83 5.16 -4.87
CA LEU A 138 -3.33 4.71 -3.56
C LEU A 138 -2.19 4.54 -2.55
N PHE A 139 -1.09 3.90 -2.98
CA PHE A 139 0.10 3.74 -2.13
C PHE A 139 0.67 5.10 -1.73
N SER A 140 0.78 6.02 -2.70
CA SER A 140 1.28 7.38 -2.48
C SER A 140 0.42 8.13 -1.47
N ALA A 141 -0.91 8.05 -1.59
CA ALA A 141 -1.85 8.68 -0.67
C ALA A 141 -1.72 8.09 0.76
N CYS A 142 -1.70 6.76 0.90
CA CYS A 142 -1.50 6.11 2.19
C CYS A 142 -0.18 6.52 2.84
N LEU A 143 0.91 6.55 2.07
CA LEU A 143 2.23 6.91 2.59
C LEU A 143 2.27 8.36 3.07
N VAL A 144 1.74 9.30 2.28
CA VAL A 144 1.70 10.72 2.66
C VAL A 144 0.82 10.93 3.89
N ASN A 145 -0.32 10.25 3.99
CA ASN A 145 -1.19 10.34 5.15
C ASN A 145 -0.50 9.83 6.41
N GLU A 146 0.14 8.66 6.35
CA GLU A 146 0.93 8.13 7.47
C GLU A 146 2.04 9.10 7.88
N PHE A 147 2.74 9.66 6.90
CA PHE A 147 3.87 10.53 7.13
C PHE A 147 3.48 11.89 7.73
N THR A 148 2.32 12.44 7.33
CA THR A 148 1.86 13.76 7.76
C THR A 148 1.03 13.73 9.04
N GLY A 149 0.32 12.63 9.29
CA GLY A 149 -0.52 12.45 10.48
C GLY A 149 0.28 11.96 11.70
N ASP A 150 0.92 10.80 11.57
CA ASP A 150 1.31 10.00 12.74
C ASP A 150 2.82 9.87 12.91
N PHE A 151 3.63 10.28 11.92
CA PHE A 151 5.09 10.10 11.92
C PHE A 151 5.80 10.56 13.20
N TYR A 152 5.45 11.75 13.72
CA TYR A 152 6.09 12.31 14.92
C TYR A 152 5.64 11.64 16.23
N GLN A 153 4.57 10.85 16.19
CA GLN A 153 4.08 10.06 17.33
C GLN A 153 4.77 8.70 17.42
N LEU A 154 5.43 8.26 16.33
CA LEU A 154 6.17 7.01 16.28
C LEU A 154 7.42 7.05 17.15
N SER A 155 7.84 5.88 17.64
CA SER A 155 9.15 5.74 18.29
C SER A 155 10.31 6.05 17.33
N MET A 156 11.48 6.43 17.85
CA MET A 156 12.66 6.74 17.02
C MET A 156 13.07 5.57 16.11
N ILE A 157 12.88 4.33 16.57
CA ILE A 157 13.14 3.12 15.77
C ILE A 157 12.16 3.04 14.59
N GLN A 158 10.86 3.21 14.84
CA GLN A 158 9.84 3.20 13.79
C GLN A 158 10.02 4.33 12.79
N GLN A 159 10.35 5.54 13.24
CA GLN A 159 10.69 6.66 12.37
C GLN A 159 11.87 6.33 11.46
N THR A 160 12.93 5.71 12.01
CA THR A 160 14.12 5.31 11.27
C THR A 160 13.82 4.19 10.26
N ASN A 161 13.00 3.22 10.64
CA ASN A 161 12.56 2.13 9.77
C ASN A 161 11.75 2.66 8.60
N LEU A 162 10.72 3.46 8.87
CA LEU A 162 9.90 4.10 7.84
C LEU A 162 10.75 5.02 6.95
N ALA A 163 11.68 5.76 7.53
CA ALA A 163 12.59 6.62 6.79
C ALA A 163 13.45 5.87 5.79
N THR A 164 14.01 4.75 6.23
CA THR A 164 14.81 3.88 5.36
C THR A 164 13.94 3.27 4.26
N PHE A 165 12.72 2.85 4.59
CA PHE A 165 11.77 2.34 3.61
C PHE A 165 11.46 3.37 2.52
N VAL A 166 11.14 4.61 2.89
CA VAL A 166 10.91 5.70 1.93
C VAL A 166 12.16 6.00 1.10
N GLY A 167 13.34 6.05 1.72
CA GLY A 167 14.60 6.22 1.00
C GLY A 167 14.85 5.14 -0.06
N ARG A 168 14.48 3.88 0.25
CA ARG A 168 14.57 2.77 -0.71
C ARG A 168 13.60 2.92 -1.88
N LEU A 169 12.36 3.34 -1.61
CA LEU A 169 11.37 3.61 -2.67
C LEU A 169 11.87 4.66 -3.65
N VAL A 170 12.42 5.77 -3.13
CA VAL A 170 13.04 6.83 -3.96
C VAL A 170 14.21 6.28 -4.78
N ALA A 171 15.07 5.46 -4.15
CA ALA A 171 16.23 4.87 -4.83
C ALA A 171 15.85 3.93 -5.99
N VAL A 172 14.70 3.26 -5.93
CA VAL A 172 14.19 2.41 -7.01
C VAL A 172 13.26 3.16 -7.98
N GLY A 173 13.20 4.49 -7.89
CA GLY A 173 12.46 5.34 -8.83
C GLY A 173 10.97 5.46 -8.55
N ILE A 174 10.50 5.17 -7.33
CA ILE A 174 9.14 5.44 -6.87
C ILE A 174 9.16 6.81 -6.17
N TYR A 175 8.70 7.84 -6.89
CA TYR A 175 8.80 9.23 -6.44
C TYR A 175 7.48 9.84 -5.95
N ASP A 176 6.36 9.52 -6.60
CA ASP A 176 5.04 10.03 -6.21
C ASP A 176 4.68 9.50 -4.82
N GLY A 177 4.44 10.39 -3.86
CA GLY A 177 4.34 10.09 -2.43
C GLY A 177 5.69 10.21 -1.68
N PRO A 178 6.65 9.28 -1.83
CA PRO A 178 7.94 9.30 -1.14
C PRO A 178 8.69 10.63 -1.18
N ALA A 179 8.70 11.31 -2.33
CA ALA A 179 9.42 12.58 -2.47
C ALA A 179 8.84 13.70 -1.58
N LEU A 180 7.52 13.67 -1.32
CA LEU A 180 6.86 14.62 -0.41
C LEU A 180 7.22 14.36 1.06
N CYS A 181 7.62 13.13 1.38
CA CYS A 181 8.06 12.73 2.72
C CYS A 181 9.54 13.07 2.96
N ALA A 182 10.35 13.19 1.90
CA ALA A 182 11.80 13.39 1.97
C ALA A 182 12.27 14.59 2.82
N PRO A 183 11.65 15.78 2.78
CA PRO A 183 12.08 16.90 3.64
C PRO A 183 11.93 16.60 5.13
N SER A 184 10.84 15.95 5.52
CA SER A 184 10.58 15.55 6.90
C SER A 184 11.52 14.41 7.34
N LEU A 185 11.92 13.55 6.41
CA LEU A 185 12.96 12.54 6.61
C LEU A 185 14.33 13.12 6.91
N PHE A 186 14.76 14.12 6.13
CA PHE A 186 16.01 14.82 6.39
C PHE A 186 15.99 15.50 7.76
N ARG A 187 14.86 16.09 8.16
CA ARG A 187 14.71 16.73 9.47
C ARG A 187 14.83 15.72 10.62
N ALA A 188 14.22 14.55 10.50
CA ALA A 188 14.25 13.50 11.52
C ALA A 188 15.63 12.84 11.64
N VAL A 189 16.27 12.53 10.51
CA VAL A 189 17.57 11.83 10.48
C VAL A 189 18.74 12.75 10.84
N LEU A 190 18.69 14.03 10.44
CA LEU A 190 19.76 14.99 10.73
C LEU A 190 19.65 15.62 12.14
N GLY A 191 18.67 15.20 12.95
CA GLY A 191 18.50 15.70 14.30
C GLY A 191 18.28 17.21 14.36
N ILE A 192 17.74 17.81 13.30
CA ILE A 192 17.42 19.24 13.25
C ILE A 192 16.19 19.45 14.13
N LYS A 193 16.40 19.47 15.45
CA LYS A 193 15.51 20.14 16.38
C LYS A 193 15.46 21.58 15.91
N ALA A 194 14.32 21.99 15.35
CA ALA A 194 14.06 23.41 15.26
C ALA A 194 14.07 23.91 16.71
N THR A 195 15.10 24.66 17.07
CA THR A 195 15.12 25.49 18.26
C THR A 195 14.07 26.58 18.05
N THR A 196 12.80 26.22 18.23
CA THR A 196 11.73 27.19 18.51
C THR A 196 11.65 27.38 20.01
N ASP A 197 12.75 27.84 20.58
CA ASP A 197 12.76 28.48 21.90
C ASP A 197 13.45 29.82 21.72
N THR A 198 12.77 30.88 22.18
CA THR A 198 13.12 32.31 22.17
C THR A 198 12.81 33.12 20.91
N LEU A 199 11.51 33.35 20.67
CA LEU A 199 10.99 34.67 20.29
C LEU A 199 9.52 34.77 20.74
N PHE A 200 9.30 34.97 22.04
CA PHE A 200 8.25 35.80 22.64
C PHE A 200 8.66 36.11 24.08
#